data_AF-A0AAE0B4K9-F1
#
_entry.id   AF-A0AAE0B4K9-F1
#
_cell.length_a   1.000
_cell.length_b   1.000
_cell.length_c   1.000
_cell.angle_alpha   90.00
_cell.angle_beta   90.00
_cell.angle_gamma   90.00
#
_symmetry.space_group_name_H-M   'P 1'
#
loop_
_entity.id
_entity.type
_entity.pdbx_description
1 polymer ?
#
loop_
_entity_poly.entity_id
_entity_poly.type
_entity_poly.pdbx_seq_one_letter_code
_entity_poly.pdbx_strand_id
1 'polypeptide(L)'
;MEDLPLPALFEEASKIHQAATESGSDQEIVRKGCEILEKCEDMISKLGLFSANETKDEISTSNIKYILVPSYLGELIEKVAQDDDRLQILKASMAKLKEFLSFCETMELLPEEELETSGQASTNTLVDRRARKIARYKRLKAAESKLLEIKERKERRGRSTKAAALSTPVEVGEEDALDDDGEEEREAWLTTISLAICKAYDLLEMLKKEEEMLSAVKERQLKEGGKEFSKAVLDERIKKADFWHRDAAVRAQYTKPAQPITCAAFAQDVLEGRANVSHAHEHNHQPMIFGPASLVGGSMTSERERMAAQVFQPQHRLPTMSIEEAGLKEMEMMTNWQERNVKLMEEANSAWYKENRIPGPSGEDDEDDDDDDDDAAIEKARAWDDWKDDNPRGAGNKKLTPCG
;
A
#
# COMPACT_ATOMS: atom_id res chain seq x y z
N MET A 1 25.00 17.56 -21.48
CA MET A 1 25.12 16.91 -20.15
C MET A 1 26.45 16.14 -20.08
N GLU A 2 27.55 16.74 -20.54
CA GLU A 2 28.91 16.20 -20.38
C GLU A 2 29.61 17.07 -19.34
N ASP A 3 30.29 16.44 -18.38
CA ASP A 3 31.07 17.01 -17.25
C ASP A 3 30.38 17.29 -15.90
N LEU A 4 29.25 16.63 -15.57
CA LEU A 4 28.78 16.65 -14.17
C LEU A 4 29.46 15.55 -13.33
N PRO A 5 29.86 15.84 -12.07
CA PRO A 5 30.49 14.85 -11.21
C PRO A 5 29.46 13.82 -10.70
N LEU A 6 29.92 12.60 -10.37
CA LEU A 6 29.07 11.49 -9.93
C LEU A 6 28.08 11.85 -8.80
N PRO A 7 28.48 12.58 -7.74
CA PRO A 7 27.53 12.99 -6.70
C PRO A 7 26.37 13.85 -7.23
N ALA A 8 26.64 14.77 -8.16
CA ALA A 8 25.63 15.67 -8.71
C ALA A 8 24.65 14.92 -9.62
N LEU A 9 25.15 13.99 -10.45
CA LEU A 9 24.32 13.13 -11.28
C LEU A 9 23.41 12.24 -10.43
N PHE A 10 23.96 11.64 -9.37
CA PHE A 10 23.19 10.81 -8.45
C PHE A 10 22.09 11.60 -7.73
N GLU A 11 22.38 12.82 -7.27
CA GLU A 11 21.38 13.68 -6.63
C GLU A 11 20.26 14.10 -7.59
N GLU A 12 20.60 14.43 -8.84
CA GLU A 12 19.60 14.74 -9.87
C GLU A 12 18.71 13.52 -10.16
N ALA A 13 19.32 12.35 -10.35
CA ALA A 13 18.59 11.11 -10.57
C ALA A 13 17.71 10.71 -9.37
N SER A 14 18.21 10.86 -8.14
CA SER A 14 17.48 10.56 -6.91
C SER A 14 16.24 11.44 -6.77
N LYS A 15 16.34 12.74 -7.09
CA LYS A 15 15.18 13.65 -7.12
C LYS A 15 14.15 13.26 -8.17
N ILE A 16 14.60 12.87 -9.37
CA ILE A 16 13.72 12.39 -10.44
C ILE A 16 13.01 11.09 -10.01
N HIS A 17 13.75 10.15 -9.41
CA HIS A 17 13.19 8.90 -8.89
C HIS A 17 12.13 9.13 -7.82
N GLN A 18 12.40 10.02 -6.86
CA GLN A 18 11.44 10.36 -5.81
C GLN A 18 10.17 10.99 -6.39
N ALA A 19 10.30 11.97 -7.27
CA ALA A 19 9.16 12.61 -7.95
C ALA A 19 8.33 11.59 -8.76
N ALA A 20 9.00 10.72 -9.51
CA ALA A 20 8.34 9.68 -10.29
C ALA A 20 7.62 8.64 -9.42
N THR A 21 8.00 8.51 -8.14
CA THR A 21 7.42 7.53 -7.19
C THR A 21 6.27 8.11 -6.39
N GLU A 22 6.32 9.38 -6.01
CA GLU A 22 5.31 10.01 -5.14
C GLU A 22 4.12 10.58 -5.92
N SER A 23 4.37 11.28 -7.02
CA SER A 23 3.34 12.05 -7.74
C SER A 23 3.14 11.60 -9.19
N GLY A 24 3.94 10.64 -9.67
CA GLY A 24 4.05 10.37 -11.10
C GLY A 24 4.83 11.49 -11.80
N SER A 25 5.46 11.20 -12.94
CA SER A 25 6.27 12.18 -13.66
C SER A 25 6.09 12.04 -15.16
N ASP A 26 6.42 13.11 -15.88
CA ASP A 26 6.39 13.13 -17.33
C ASP A 26 7.35 12.07 -17.91
N GLN A 27 6.94 11.43 -19.00
CA GLN A 27 7.72 10.36 -19.62
C GLN A 27 9.10 10.82 -20.10
N GLU A 28 9.25 12.09 -20.45
CA GLU A 28 10.54 12.68 -20.80
C GLU A 28 11.47 12.78 -19.57
N ILE A 29 10.92 13.12 -18.40
CA ILE A 29 11.65 13.19 -17.13
C ILE A 29 12.08 11.77 -16.69
N VAL A 30 11.19 10.79 -16.80
CA VAL A 30 11.49 9.38 -16.48
C VAL A 30 12.63 8.87 -17.38
N ARG A 31 12.55 9.11 -18.69
CA ARG A 31 13.60 8.71 -19.64
C ARG A 31 14.93 9.41 -19.35
N LYS A 32 14.91 10.71 -19.08
CA LYS A 32 16.10 11.47 -18.67
C LYS A 32 16.69 10.90 -17.38
N GLY A 33 15.85 10.51 -16.41
CA GLY A 33 16.28 9.84 -15.19
C GLY A 33 17.00 8.52 -15.45
N CYS A 34 16.48 7.69 -16.36
CA CYS A 34 17.17 6.46 -16.79
C CYS A 34 18.55 6.76 -17.40
N GLU A 35 18.64 7.72 -18.33
CA GLU A 35 19.91 8.11 -18.97
C GLU A 35 20.95 8.62 -17.96
N ILE A 36 20.52 9.35 -16.93
CA ILE A 36 21.41 9.83 -15.86
C ILE A 36 21.89 8.66 -15.00
N LEU A 37 21.00 7.73 -14.64
CA LEU A 37 21.36 6.56 -13.84
C LEU A 37 22.29 5.59 -14.58
N GLU A 38 22.09 5.39 -15.89
CA GLU A 38 23.01 4.63 -16.74
C GLU A 38 24.42 5.26 -16.75
N LYS A 39 24.50 6.59 -16.83
CA LYS A 39 25.79 7.30 -16.70
C LYS A 39 26.41 7.15 -15.31
N CYS A 40 25.60 7.19 -14.25
CA CYS A 40 26.08 6.95 -12.89
C CYS A 40 26.69 5.54 -12.78
N GLU A 41 26.00 4.52 -13.30
CA GLU A 41 26.47 3.13 -13.33
C GLU A 41 27.80 2.99 -14.08
N ASP A 42 27.92 3.58 -15.27
CA ASP A 42 29.16 3.61 -16.04
C ASP A 42 30.32 4.27 -15.28
N MET A 43 30.05 5.37 -14.57
CA MET A 43 31.06 6.07 -13.77
C MET A 43 31.47 5.25 -12.55
N ILE A 44 30.52 4.61 -11.85
CA ILE A 44 30.80 3.72 -10.71
C ILE A 44 31.70 2.57 -11.16
N SER A 45 31.38 1.96 -12.30
CA SER A 45 32.19 0.88 -12.89
C SER A 45 33.60 1.33 -13.25
N LYS A 46 33.75 2.49 -13.91
CA LYS A 46 35.06 3.06 -14.27
C LYS A 46 35.91 3.47 -13.07
N LEU A 47 35.27 3.95 -12.01
CA LEU A 47 35.94 4.33 -10.76
C LEU A 47 36.30 3.12 -9.90
N GLY A 48 35.68 1.96 -10.13
CA GLY A 48 35.90 0.75 -9.34
C GLY A 48 35.55 0.96 -7.87
N LEU A 49 34.46 1.67 -7.58
CA LEU A 49 34.09 2.07 -6.21
C LEU A 49 33.74 0.89 -5.30
N PHE A 50 33.44 -0.27 -5.89
CA PHE A 50 33.07 -1.48 -5.17
C PHE A 50 33.91 -2.65 -5.69
N SER A 51 34.46 -3.41 -4.76
CA SER A 51 35.13 -4.67 -5.04
C SER A 51 34.27 -5.85 -4.63
N ALA A 52 34.35 -6.97 -5.35
CA ALA A 52 33.58 -8.18 -5.03
C ALA A 52 33.98 -8.84 -3.69
N ASN A 53 35.10 -8.41 -3.09
CA ASN A 53 35.57 -8.93 -1.82
C ASN A 53 35.34 -7.96 -0.65
N GLU A 54 34.70 -6.82 -0.88
CA GLU A 54 34.42 -5.83 0.18
C GLU A 54 33.19 -6.25 0.99
N THR A 55 33.24 -6.02 2.30
CA THR A 55 32.06 -6.12 3.17
C THR A 55 31.38 -4.76 3.29
N LYS A 56 30.11 -4.74 3.72
CA LYS A 56 29.37 -3.49 3.96
C LYS A 56 30.10 -2.48 4.87
N ASP A 57 31.02 -2.93 5.72
CA ASP A 57 31.77 -2.11 6.67
C ASP A 57 33.02 -1.46 6.04
N GLU A 58 33.52 -2.02 4.94
CA GLU A 58 34.72 -1.53 4.23
C GLU A 58 34.39 -0.38 3.25
N ILE A 59 33.12 -0.20 2.92
CA ILE A 59 32.66 0.88 2.03
C ILE A 59 32.61 2.21 2.79
N SER A 60 33.23 3.24 2.24
CA SER A 60 33.14 4.60 2.79
C SER A 60 31.68 5.10 2.80
N THR A 61 31.28 5.77 3.88
CA THR A 61 29.89 6.25 4.08
C THR A 61 29.36 7.08 2.90
N SER A 62 30.22 7.87 2.25
CA SER A 62 29.88 8.69 1.09
C SER A 62 29.55 7.88 -0.16
N ASN A 63 30.09 6.66 -0.29
CA ASN A 63 29.92 5.80 -1.46
C ASN A 63 28.74 4.81 -1.33
N ILE A 64 28.29 4.50 -0.11
CA ILE A 64 27.20 3.53 0.14
C ILE A 64 25.94 3.87 -0.66
N LYS A 65 25.62 5.16 -0.83
CA LYS A 65 24.45 5.60 -1.60
C LYS A 65 24.43 5.11 -3.04
N TYR A 66 25.59 4.88 -3.66
CA TYR A 66 25.69 4.45 -5.05
C TYR A 66 25.28 2.99 -5.27
N ILE A 67 25.19 2.19 -4.20
CA ILE A 67 24.64 0.82 -4.24
C ILE A 67 23.19 0.83 -4.72
N LEU A 68 22.45 1.93 -4.51
CA LEU A 68 21.05 2.09 -4.89
C LEU A 68 20.82 2.33 -6.39
N VAL A 69 21.88 2.65 -7.15
CA VAL A 69 21.75 3.04 -8.57
C VAL A 69 21.02 1.98 -9.42
N PRO A 70 21.36 0.68 -9.36
CA PRO A 70 20.66 -0.32 -10.18
C PRO A 70 19.21 -0.54 -9.72
N SER A 71 18.91 -0.37 -8.43
CA SER A 71 17.53 -0.41 -7.90
C SER A 71 16.68 0.74 -8.45
N TYR A 72 17.17 1.98 -8.38
CA TYR A 72 16.48 3.14 -8.92
C TYR A 72 16.29 3.06 -10.43
N LEU A 73 17.29 2.52 -11.14
CA LEU A 73 17.21 2.32 -12.59
C LEU A 73 16.14 1.27 -12.93
N GLY A 74 16.09 0.16 -12.20
CA GLY A 74 15.05 -0.86 -12.36
C GLY A 74 13.64 -0.30 -12.13
N GLU A 75 13.46 0.53 -11.11
CA GLU A 75 12.17 1.19 -10.82
C GLU A 75 11.77 2.24 -11.87
N LEU A 76 12.73 3.02 -12.40
CA LEU A 76 12.42 4.00 -13.45
C LEU A 76 12.14 3.33 -14.80
N ILE A 77 12.88 2.29 -15.17
CA ILE A 77 12.64 1.51 -16.40
C ILE A 77 11.21 0.96 -16.39
N GLU A 78 10.76 0.43 -15.24
CA GLU A 78 9.39 -0.09 -15.10
C GLU A 78 8.32 0.97 -15.41
N LYS A 79 8.57 2.24 -15.09
CA LYS A 79 7.65 3.36 -15.31
C LYS A 79 7.67 3.93 -16.72
N VAL A 80 8.57 3.45 -17.59
CA VAL A 80 8.62 3.85 -18.99
C VAL A 80 7.39 3.29 -19.71
N ALA A 81 6.57 4.19 -20.25
CA ALA A 81 5.41 3.85 -21.06
C ALA A 81 5.82 3.66 -22.52
N GLN A 82 5.89 2.40 -22.96
CA GLN A 82 6.07 2.03 -24.37
C GLN A 82 5.30 0.73 -24.64
N ASP A 83 4.17 0.84 -25.34
CA ASP A 83 3.22 -0.27 -25.49
C ASP A 83 3.74 -1.38 -26.42
N ASP A 84 4.50 -1.04 -27.47
CA ASP A 84 4.96 -2.01 -28.46
C ASP A 84 6.10 -2.92 -27.94
N ASP A 85 6.83 -2.48 -26.90
CA ASP A 85 8.01 -3.16 -26.36
C ASP A 85 7.94 -3.42 -24.83
N ARG A 86 6.75 -3.41 -24.22
CA ARG A 86 6.59 -3.61 -22.76
C ARG A 86 7.32 -4.85 -22.24
N LEU A 87 7.30 -5.96 -22.99
CA LEU A 87 8.02 -7.17 -22.60
C LEU A 87 9.54 -6.96 -22.50
N GLN A 88 10.14 -6.14 -23.37
CA GLN A 88 11.56 -5.81 -23.29
C GLN A 88 11.85 -4.91 -22.08
N ILE A 89 10.98 -3.94 -21.81
CA ILE A 89 11.07 -3.05 -20.63
C ILE A 89 11.02 -3.86 -19.34
N LEU A 90 10.08 -4.80 -19.22
CA LEU A 90 9.98 -5.68 -18.05
C LEU A 90 11.27 -6.49 -17.85
N LYS A 91 11.81 -7.06 -18.92
CA LYS A 91 13.07 -7.82 -18.86
C LYS A 91 14.25 -6.96 -18.47
N ALA A 92 14.35 -5.73 -18.99
CA ALA A 92 15.40 -4.78 -18.64
C ALA A 92 15.30 -4.36 -17.17
N SER A 93 14.11 -4.00 -16.68
CA SER A 93 13.86 -3.67 -15.27
C SER A 93 14.21 -4.86 -14.36
N MET A 94 13.75 -6.06 -14.69
CA MET A 94 14.07 -7.28 -13.93
C MET A 94 15.56 -7.59 -13.93
N ALA A 95 16.29 -7.33 -15.01
CA ALA A 95 17.74 -7.53 -15.05
C ALA A 95 18.45 -6.58 -14.07
N LYS A 96 18.07 -5.30 -14.05
CA LYS A 96 18.63 -4.30 -13.12
C LYS A 96 18.30 -4.56 -11.66
N LEU A 97 17.07 -5.00 -11.36
CA LEU A 97 16.70 -5.41 -9.99
C LEU A 97 17.47 -6.67 -9.53
N LYS A 98 17.71 -7.63 -10.42
CA LYS A 98 18.52 -8.82 -10.10
C LYS A 98 19.99 -8.46 -9.88
N GLU A 99 20.53 -7.57 -10.70
CA GLU A 99 21.88 -7.03 -10.55
C GLU A 99 22.04 -6.38 -9.16
N PHE A 100 21.12 -5.49 -8.78
CA PHE A 100 21.07 -4.89 -7.44
C PHE A 100 21.06 -5.95 -6.32
N LEU A 101 20.16 -6.93 -6.39
CA LEU A 101 20.05 -7.96 -5.35
C LEU A 101 21.30 -8.84 -5.27
N SER A 102 21.89 -9.22 -6.41
CA SER A 102 23.14 -10.00 -6.43
C SER A 102 24.34 -9.22 -5.88
N PHE A 103 24.34 -7.89 -6.08
CA PHE A 103 25.33 -7.02 -5.50
C PHE A 103 25.13 -6.91 -3.98
N CYS A 104 23.90 -6.72 -3.51
CA CYS A 104 23.59 -6.75 -2.07
C CYS A 104 23.89 -8.10 -1.40
N GLU A 105 23.77 -9.21 -2.14
CA GLU A 105 24.18 -10.55 -1.66
C GLU A 105 25.68 -10.60 -1.42
N THR A 106 26.47 -10.15 -2.40
CA THR A 106 27.93 -10.12 -2.33
C THR A 106 28.43 -9.24 -1.17
N MET A 107 27.73 -8.15 -0.88
CA MET A 107 28.06 -7.20 0.18
C MET A 107 27.51 -7.60 1.57
N GLU A 108 26.89 -8.76 1.71
CA GLU A 108 26.25 -9.23 2.96
C GLU A 108 25.19 -8.25 3.53
N LEU A 109 24.50 -7.56 2.63
CA LEU A 109 23.41 -6.63 2.94
C LEU A 109 22.03 -7.31 2.91
N LEU A 110 21.95 -8.52 2.35
CA LEU A 110 20.72 -9.29 2.27
C LEU A 110 20.35 -9.93 3.62
N PRO A 111 19.08 -9.87 4.03
CA PRO A 111 18.60 -10.63 5.17
C PRO A 111 18.68 -12.15 4.92
N GLU A 112 19.06 -12.91 5.96
CA GLU A 112 19.18 -14.38 5.93
C GLU A 112 17.92 -15.08 5.39
N GLU A 113 16.73 -14.59 5.76
CA GLU A 113 15.43 -15.10 5.34
C GLU A 113 15.20 -15.10 3.81
N GLU A 114 15.88 -14.20 3.08
CA GLU A 114 15.79 -14.12 1.61
C GLU A 114 16.90 -14.96 0.94
N LEU A 115 18.05 -15.16 1.62
CA LEU A 115 19.18 -15.99 1.16
C LEU A 115 18.83 -17.49 1.09
N GLU A 116 17.98 -17.98 2.00
CA GLU A 116 17.52 -19.38 2.06
C GLU A 116 16.85 -19.88 0.75
N THR A 117 16.45 -18.97 -0.15
CA THR A 117 15.83 -19.30 -1.43
C THR A 117 16.80 -19.69 -2.54
N SER A 118 18.08 -19.32 -2.44
CA SER A 118 19.10 -19.65 -3.46
C SER A 118 19.67 -21.06 -3.28
N GLY A 119 19.83 -21.49 -2.02
CA GLY A 119 20.46 -22.77 -1.67
C GLY A 119 19.51 -23.97 -1.51
N GLN A 120 18.23 -23.73 -1.17
CA GLN A 120 17.28 -24.82 -0.88
C GLN A 120 16.07 -24.78 -1.81
N ALA A 121 16.10 -25.69 -2.79
CA ALA A 121 14.94 -26.13 -3.57
C ALA A 121 13.91 -26.90 -2.71
N SER A 122 13.71 -26.53 -1.44
CA SER A 122 12.74 -27.16 -0.55
C SER A 122 11.36 -26.54 -0.79
N THR A 123 10.52 -27.29 -1.49
CA THR A 123 9.05 -27.23 -1.47
C THR A 123 8.46 -25.86 -1.11
N ASN A 124 8.35 -24.96 -2.09
CA ASN A 124 7.64 -23.68 -1.94
C ASN A 124 6.15 -23.92 -1.63
N THR A 125 5.78 -24.17 -0.38
CA THR A 125 4.37 -24.23 0.00
C THR A 125 3.77 -22.83 -0.07
N LEU A 126 2.46 -22.74 -0.32
CA LEU A 126 1.75 -21.45 -0.30
C LEU A 126 1.86 -20.75 1.07
N VAL A 127 2.05 -21.53 2.14
CA VAL A 127 2.25 -21.05 3.50
C VAL A 127 3.60 -20.35 3.62
N ASP A 128 4.68 -20.94 3.11
CA ASP A 128 6.02 -20.36 3.17
C ASP A 128 6.11 -19.05 2.36
N ARG A 129 5.46 -19.02 1.19
CA ARG A 129 5.36 -17.78 0.39
C ARG A 129 4.65 -16.66 1.14
N ARG A 130 3.56 -16.99 1.84
CA ARG A 130 2.82 -16.01 2.64
C ARG A 130 3.65 -15.54 3.83
N ALA A 131 4.32 -16.45 4.54
CA ALA A 131 5.17 -16.11 5.67
C ALA A 131 6.30 -15.16 5.27
N ARG A 132 7.00 -15.44 4.15
CA ARG A 132 8.03 -14.55 3.59
C ARG A 132 7.49 -13.17 3.25
N LYS A 133 6.34 -13.09 2.59
CA LYS A 133 5.71 -11.80 2.27
C LYS A 133 5.35 -11.00 3.53
N ILE A 134 4.90 -11.67 4.60
CA ILE A 134 4.63 -11.03 5.89
C ILE A 134 5.93 -10.54 6.53
N ALA A 135 6.99 -11.34 6.53
CA ALA A 135 8.30 -10.96 7.06
C ALA A 135 8.88 -9.75 6.31
N ARG A 136 8.85 -9.77 4.96
CA ARG A 136 9.22 -8.63 4.12
C ARG A 136 8.42 -7.37 4.44
N TYR A 137 7.09 -7.50 4.56
CA TYR A 137 6.24 -6.37 4.90
C TYR A 137 6.57 -5.77 6.28
N LYS A 138 6.83 -6.61 7.29
CA LYS A 138 7.27 -6.17 8.62
C LYS A 138 8.61 -5.43 8.55
N ARG A 139 9.59 -5.97 7.80
CA ARG A 139 10.90 -5.33 7.59
C ARG A 139 10.77 -4.00 6.86
N LEU A 140 9.94 -3.95 5.82
CA LEU A 140 9.64 -2.72 5.08
C LEU A 140 9.09 -1.65 6.02
N LYS A 141 8.11 -2.00 6.87
CA LYS A 141 7.53 -1.05 7.84
C LYS A 141 8.52 -0.61 8.92
N ALA A 142 9.34 -1.52 9.42
CA ALA A 142 10.41 -1.20 10.37
C ALA A 142 11.44 -0.24 9.76
N ALA A 143 11.87 -0.48 8.51
CA ALA A 143 12.80 0.39 7.80
C ALA A 143 12.21 1.78 7.51
N GLU A 144 10.93 1.86 7.09
CA GLU A 144 10.23 3.14 6.91
C GLU A 144 10.14 3.93 8.22
N SER A 145 9.78 3.28 9.33
CA SER A 145 9.71 3.90 10.65
C SER A 145 11.08 4.43 11.09
N LYS A 146 12.12 3.61 10.92
CA LYS A 146 13.50 3.97 11.29
C LYS A 146 14.03 5.16 10.48
N LEU A 147 13.76 5.20 9.17
CA LEU A 147 14.13 6.36 8.34
C LEU A 147 13.41 7.64 8.76
N LEU A 148 12.15 7.54 9.19
CA LEU A 148 11.39 8.68 9.70
C LEU A 148 12.00 9.19 11.02
N GLU A 149 12.34 8.28 11.92
CA GLU A 149 13.01 8.60 13.19
C GLU A 149 14.37 9.28 12.97
N ILE A 150 15.20 8.75 12.07
CA ILE A 150 16.50 9.36 11.73
C ILE A 150 16.30 10.78 11.14
N LYS A 151 15.31 10.97 10.26
CA LYS A 151 14.98 12.29 9.71
C LYS A 151 14.55 13.27 10.79
N GLU A 152 13.70 12.83 11.72
CA GLU A 152 13.19 13.66 12.81
C GLU A 152 14.32 14.03 13.80
N ARG A 153 15.21 13.08 14.10
CA ARG A 153 16.42 13.31 14.91
C ARG A 153 17.34 14.35 14.25
N LYS A 154 17.61 14.21 12.95
CA LYS A 154 18.41 15.19 12.17
C LYS A 154 17.76 16.56 12.16
N GLU A 155 16.44 16.63 12.06
CA GLU A 155 15.71 17.91 12.09
C GLU A 155 15.74 18.57 13.49
N ARG A 156 15.61 17.79 14.57
CA ARG A 156 15.76 18.30 15.95
C ARG A 156 17.15 18.87 16.19
N ARG A 157 18.21 18.15 15.78
CA ARG A 157 19.58 18.67 15.85
C ARG A 157 19.77 19.92 15.02
N GLY A 158 19.30 19.93 13.76
CA GLY A 158 19.38 21.11 12.90
C GLY A 158 18.68 22.35 13.46
N ARG A 159 17.57 22.17 14.20
CA ARG A 159 16.93 23.27 14.94
C ARG A 159 17.77 23.73 16.14
N SER A 160 18.33 22.79 16.89
CA SER A 160 19.19 23.08 18.04
C SER A 160 20.47 23.83 17.65
N THR A 161 21.18 23.37 16.61
CA THR A 161 22.40 24.02 16.11
C THR A 161 22.11 25.40 15.53
N LYS A 162 21.00 25.56 14.82
CA LYS A 162 20.55 26.87 14.31
C LYS A 162 20.17 27.82 15.45
N ALA A 163 19.58 27.33 16.54
CA ALA A 163 19.29 28.12 17.73
C ALA A 163 20.56 28.50 18.50
N ALA A 164 21.52 27.57 18.62
CA ALA A 164 22.81 27.79 19.26
C ALA A 164 23.64 28.86 18.51
N ALA A 165 23.75 28.74 17.18
CA ALA A 165 24.42 29.71 16.31
C ALA A 165 23.81 31.12 16.36
N LEU A 166 22.52 31.24 16.70
CA LEU A 166 21.86 32.53 16.93
C LEU A 166 22.16 33.12 18.33
N SER A 167 22.60 32.29 19.28
CA SER A 167 22.71 32.64 20.70
C SER A 167 24.14 32.93 21.18
N THR A 168 25.18 32.42 20.52
CA THR A 168 26.57 32.55 20.96
C THR A 168 27.47 33.28 19.94
N PRO A 169 28.12 34.40 20.31
CA PRO A 169 29.26 34.93 19.58
C PRO A 169 30.46 34.00 19.79
N VAL A 170 30.87 33.32 18.72
CA VAL A 170 32.10 32.53 18.51
C VAL A 170 33.12 32.62 19.66
N GLU A 171 33.13 31.63 20.55
CA GLU A 171 34.32 31.26 21.30
C GLU A 171 34.60 29.77 21.12
N VAL A 172 35.85 29.52 20.76
CA VAL A 172 36.45 28.29 20.26
C VAL A 172 36.32 27.14 21.25
N GLY A 173 35.73 26.05 20.81
CA GLY A 173 35.62 24.78 21.53
C GLY A 173 34.85 23.72 20.73
N GLU A 174 35.09 23.66 19.41
CA GLU A 174 34.51 22.68 18.51
C GLU A 174 35.43 21.45 18.45
N GLU A 175 35.13 20.37 19.18
CA GLU A 175 35.79 19.08 18.90
C GLU A 175 34.89 17.84 19.05
N ASP A 176 33.73 17.91 19.71
CA ASP A 176 32.89 16.70 19.95
C ASP A 176 31.58 16.60 19.13
N ALA A 177 31.29 17.54 18.21
CA ALA A 177 30.01 17.57 17.47
C ALA A 177 30.09 17.09 16.01
N LEU A 178 31.26 16.72 15.50
CA LEU A 178 31.47 16.42 14.08
C LEU A 178 31.43 14.93 13.72
N ASP A 179 31.55 14.02 14.70
CA ASP A 179 31.62 12.58 14.43
C ASP A 179 30.24 11.86 14.39
N ASP A 180 29.19 12.41 15.00
CA ASP A 180 27.83 11.81 15.02
C ASP A 180 27.15 11.83 13.63
N ASP A 181 27.43 12.86 12.81
CA ASP A 181 26.79 13.02 11.50
C ASP A 181 27.17 11.89 10.52
N GLY A 182 28.39 11.35 10.63
CA GLY A 182 28.89 10.30 9.72
C GLY A 182 28.28 8.92 9.98
N GLU A 183 28.11 8.55 11.26
CA GLU A 183 27.50 7.26 11.63
C GLU A 183 26.02 7.22 11.31
N GLU A 184 25.31 8.31 11.57
CA GLU A 184 23.90 8.41 11.25
C GLU A 184 23.61 8.45 9.75
N GLU A 185 24.45 9.12 8.97
CA GLU A 185 24.35 9.08 7.50
C GLU A 185 24.56 7.65 6.99
N ARG A 186 25.52 6.92 7.57
CA ARG A 186 25.74 5.51 7.27
C ARG A 186 24.50 4.68 7.61
N GLU A 187 23.93 4.86 8.79
CA GLU A 187 22.73 4.17 9.23
C GLU A 187 21.52 4.48 8.34
N ALA A 188 21.36 5.74 7.93
CA ALA A 188 20.30 6.16 7.01
C ALA A 188 20.43 5.48 5.65
N TRP A 189 21.65 5.43 5.09
CA TRP A 189 21.88 4.76 3.80
C TRP A 189 21.67 3.26 3.87
N LEU A 190 22.18 2.59 4.91
CA LEU A 190 21.98 1.14 5.10
C LEU A 190 20.50 0.81 5.30
N THR A 191 19.77 1.63 6.06
CA THR A 191 18.31 1.45 6.23
C THR A 191 17.57 1.69 4.92
N THR A 192 18.02 2.66 4.10
CA THR A 192 17.47 2.90 2.76
C THR A 192 17.71 1.74 1.82
N ILE A 193 18.90 1.11 1.86
CA ILE A 193 19.21 -0.09 1.10
C ILE A 193 18.32 -1.26 1.55
N SER A 194 18.14 -1.45 2.86
CA SER A 194 17.23 -2.47 3.39
C SER A 194 15.79 -2.28 2.89
N LEU A 195 15.31 -1.04 2.86
CA LEU A 195 14.01 -0.70 2.28
C LEU A 195 13.96 -0.99 0.76
N ALA A 196 15.01 -0.63 0.03
CA ALA A 196 15.12 -0.86 -1.41
C ALA A 196 15.15 -2.35 -1.75
N ILE A 197 15.83 -3.19 -0.95
CA ILE A 197 15.83 -4.65 -1.09
C ILE A 197 14.40 -5.20 -0.98
N CYS A 198 13.65 -4.81 0.06
CA CYS A 198 12.25 -5.24 0.22
C CYS A 198 11.39 -4.84 -0.98
N LYS A 199 11.52 -3.59 -1.45
CA LYS A 199 10.80 -3.09 -2.63
C LYS A 199 11.18 -3.83 -3.91
N ALA A 200 12.47 -4.11 -4.10
CA ALA A 200 12.99 -4.81 -5.27
C ALA A 200 12.44 -6.25 -5.37
N TYR A 201 12.37 -7.00 -4.26
CA TYR A 201 11.77 -8.33 -4.25
C TYR A 201 10.28 -8.31 -4.60
N ASP A 202 9.51 -7.41 -3.98
CA ASP A 202 8.08 -7.29 -4.25
C ASP A 202 7.80 -6.84 -5.69
N LEU A 203 8.59 -5.90 -6.21
CA LEU A 203 8.51 -5.47 -7.60
C LEU A 203 8.88 -6.61 -8.57
N LEU A 204 9.94 -7.36 -8.30
CA LEU A 204 10.38 -8.48 -9.11
C LEU A 204 9.33 -9.61 -9.16
N GLU A 205 8.61 -9.87 -8.06
CA GLU A 205 7.46 -10.80 -8.07
C GLU A 205 6.29 -10.31 -8.94
N MET A 206 6.04 -9.00 -8.97
CA MET A 206 4.99 -8.40 -9.79
C MET A 206 5.37 -8.43 -11.27
N LEU A 207 6.59 -8.03 -11.62
CA LEU A 207 7.09 -8.02 -13.00
C LEU A 207 7.15 -9.43 -13.60
N LYS A 208 7.54 -10.45 -12.82
CA LYS A 208 7.50 -11.86 -13.27
C LYS A 208 6.11 -12.29 -13.70
N LYS A 209 5.07 -11.95 -12.93
CA LYS A 209 3.68 -12.29 -13.27
C LYS A 209 3.23 -11.58 -14.54
N GLU A 210 3.60 -10.31 -14.69
CA GLU A 210 3.31 -9.53 -15.90
C GLU A 210 4.02 -10.13 -17.13
N GLU A 211 5.31 -10.49 -17.00
CA GLU A 211 6.10 -11.14 -18.05
C GLU A 211 5.49 -12.47 -18.48
N GLU A 212 5.07 -13.31 -17.53
CA GLU A 212 4.41 -14.59 -17.79
C GLU A 212 3.10 -14.38 -18.57
N MET A 213 2.28 -13.41 -18.16
CA MET A 213 1.03 -13.08 -18.84
C MET A 213 1.26 -12.57 -20.26
N LEU A 214 2.17 -11.60 -20.44
CA LEU A 214 2.46 -11.00 -21.75
C LEU A 214 3.14 -12.01 -22.70
N SER A 215 4.02 -12.86 -22.18
CA SER A 215 4.65 -13.93 -22.96
C SER A 215 3.61 -14.95 -23.44
N ALA A 216 2.69 -15.36 -22.57
CA ALA A 216 1.60 -16.25 -22.93
C ALA A 216 0.68 -15.62 -24.00
N VAL A 217 0.39 -14.32 -23.91
CA VAL A 217 -0.37 -13.60 -24.94
C VAL A 217 0.38 -13.57 -26.27
N LYS A 218 1.68 -13.24 -26.26
CA LYS A 218 2.52 -13.18 -27.47
C LYS A 218 2.64 -14.54 -28.14
N GLU A 219 2.81 -15.61 -27.35
CA GLU A 219 2.85 -16.98 -27.88
C GLU A 219 1.51 -17.39 -28.53
N ARG A 220 0.38 -17.02 -27.93
CA ARG A 220 -0.95 -17.25 -28.52
C ARG A 220 -1.18 -16.46 -29.80
N GLN A 221 -0.75 -15.19 -29.84
CA GLN A 221 -0.83 -14.36 -31.05
C GLN A 221 -0.01 -14.94 -32.22
N LEU A 222 1.16 -15.53 -31.95
CA LEU A 222 1.98 -16.19 -32.96
C LEU A 222 1.33 -17.47 -33.50
N LYS A 223 0.55 -18.19 -32.68
CA LYS A 223 -0.14 -19.44 -33.06
C LYS A 223 -1.42 -19.19 -33.86
N GLU A 224 -2.21 -18.18 -33.50
CA GLU A 224 -3.55 -17.94 -34.09
C GLU A 224 -3.60 -16.75 -35.06
N GLY A 225 -2.51 -15.99 -35.24
CA GLY A 225 -2.52 -14.77 -36.05
C GLY A 225 -3.20 -13.61 -35.32
N GLY A 226 -2.48 -12.50 -35.11
CA GLY A 226 -2.87 -11.45 -34.16
C GLY A 226 -4.29 -10.90 -34.29
N LYS A 227 -4.86 -10.83 -35.51
CA LYS A 227 -6.24 -10.34 -35.73
C LYS A 227 -7.31 -11.36 -35.35
N GLU A 228 -7.06 -12.65 -35.53
CA GLU A 228 -8.01 -13.71 -35.19
C GLU A 228 -8.07 -13.92 -33.68
N PHE A 229 -6.93 -13.80 -32.98
CA PHE A 229 -6.88 -13.86 -31.52
C PHE A 229 -7.67 -12.74 -30.84
N SER A 230 -7.45 -11.47 -31.21
CA SER A 230 -8.20 -10.35 -30.62
C SER A 230 -9.70 -10.49 -30.85
N LYS A 231 -10.10 -11.00 -32.02
CA LYS A 231 -11.51 -11.28 -32.34
C LYS A 231 -12.05 -12.44 -31.50
N ALA A 232 -11.30 -13.52 -31.34
CA ALA A 232 -11.70 -14.68 -30.53
C ALA A 232 -11.87 -14.32 -29.04
N VAL A 233 -10.97 -13.50 -28.47
CA VAL A 233 -11.08 -13.02 -27.08
C VAL A 233 -12.32 -12.13 -26.88
N LEU A 234 -12.60 -11.25 -27.84
CA LEU A 234 -13.82 -10.44 -27.82
C LEU A 234 -15.07 -11.32 -27.94
N ASP A 235 -15.06 -12.30 -28.83
CA ASP A 235 -16.16 -13.25 -29.02
C ASP A 235 -16.39 -14.12 -27.78
N GLU A 236 -15.34 -14.56 -27.07
CA GLU A 236 -15.49 -15.26 -25.78
C GLU A 236 -16.09 -14.37 -24.70
N ARG A 237 -15.66 -13.11 -24.62
CA ARG A 237 -16.22 -12.14 -23.66
C ARG A 237 -17.70 -11.88 -23.93
N ILE A 238 -18.07 -11.72 -25.20
CA ILE A 238 -19.46 -11.57 -25.63
C ILE A 238 -20.26 -12.83 -25.27
N LYS A 239 -19.76 -14.03 -25.57
CA LYS A 239 -20.42 -15.30 -25.20
C LYS A 239 -20.63 -15.44 -23.69
N LYS A 240 -19.66 -15.02 -22.87
CA LYS A 240 -19.76 -15.07 -21.40
C LYS A 240 -20.79 -14.07 -20.87
N ALA A 241 -20.83 -12.86 -21.42
CA ALA A 241 -21.86 -11.87 -21.10
C ALA A 241 -23.25 -12.38 -21.52
N ASP A 242 -23.38 -12.89 -22.75
CA ASP A 242 -24.60 -13.50 -23.28
C ASP A 242 -25.10 -14.65 -22.40
N PHE A 243 -24.20 -15.53 -21.96
CA PHE A 243 -24.54 -16.63 -21.07
C PHE A 243 -25.07 -16.11 -19.73
N TRP A 244 -24.42 -15.11 -19.15
CA TRP A 244 -24.87 -14.49 -17.91
C TRP A 244 -26.25 -13.84 -18.06
N HIS A 245 -26.48 -13.09 -19.13
CA HIS A 245 -27.78 -12.47 -19.42
C HIS A 245 -28.88 -13.51 -19.63
N ARG A 246 -28.59 -14.60 -20.35
CA ARG A 246 -29.55 -15.71 -20.56
C ARG A 246 -29.91 -16.39 -19.26
N ASP A 247 -28.90 -16.74 -18.47
CA ASP A 247 -29.06 -17.42 -17.19
C ASP A 247 -29.84 -16.55 -16.18
N ALA A 248 -29.54 -15.25 -16.13
CA ALA A 248 -30.29 -14.31 -15.29
C ALA A 248 -31.75 -14.12 -15.77
N ALA A 249 -32.00 -14.06 -17.08
CA ALA A 249 -33.35 -13.96 -17.64
C ALA A 249 -34.19 -15.23 -17.37
N VAL A 250 -33.58 -16.42 -17.45
CA VAL A 250 -34.25 -17.68 -17.08
C VAL A 250 -34.60 -17.70 -15.60
N ARG A 251 -33.67 -17.28 -14.73
CA ARG A 251 -33.91 -17.19 -13.28
C ARG A 251 -35.02 -16.21 -12.93
N ALA A 252 -35.09 -15.06 -13.62
CA ALA A 252 -36.12 -14.05 -13.41
C ALA A 252 -37.57 -14.57 -13.61
N GLN A 253 -37.79 -15.56 -14.48
CA GLN A 253 -39.11 -16.14 -14.71
C GLN A 253 -39.64 -16.95 -13.52
N TYR A 254 -38.74 -17.50 -12.70
CA TYR A 254 -39.09 -18.33 -11.54
C TYR A 254 -38.99 -17.57 -10.22
N THR A 255 -38.46 -16.34 -10.25
CA THR A 255 -38.37 -15.47 -9.08
C THR A 255 -39.64 -14.64 -8.98
N LYS A 256 -40.44 -14.86 -7.94
CA LYS A 256 -41.55 -13.97 -7.62
C LYS A 256 -40.98 -12.76 -6.89
N PRO A 257 -41.09 -11.53 -7.43
CA PRO A 257 -40.69 -10.36 -6.67
C PRO A 257 -41.56 -10.26 -5.42
N ALA A 258 -40.92 -10.19 -4.25
CA ALA A 258 -41.63 -9.86 -3.01
C ALA A 258 -42.37 -8.53 -3.22
N GLN A 259 -43.61 -8.43 -2.76
CA GLN A 259 -44.35 -7.18 -2.88
C GLN A 259 -43.58 -6.08 -2.13
N PRO A 260 -43.37 -4.90 -2.74
CA PRO A 260 -42.67 -3.82 -2.06
C PRO A 260 -43.51 -3.39 -0.87
N ILE A 261 -43.01 -3.66 0.33
CA ILE A 261 -43.62 -3.12 1.55
C ILE A 261 -43.11 -1.70 1.65
N THR A 262 -43.98 -0.73 1.40
CA THR A 262 -43.65 0.67 1.64
C THR A 262 -43.47 0.88 3.14
N CYS A 263 -42.54 1.76 3.55
CA CYS A 263 -42.32 2.06 4.96
C CYS A 263 -43.64 2.45 5.69
N ALA A 264 -44.57 3.08 4.97
CA ALA A 264 -45.91 3.41 5.46
C ALA A 264 -46.77 2.18 5.75
N ALA A 265 -46.77 1.17 4.87
CA ALA A 265 -47.51 -0.08 5.07
C ALA A 265 -46.92 -0.92 6.21
N PHE A 266 -45.58 -1.01 6.30
CA PHE A 266 -44.91 -1.72 7.39
C PHE A 266 -45.20 -1.08 8.76
N ALA A 267 -45.07 0.24 8.85
CA ALA A 267 -45.35 0.97 10.09
C ALA A 267 -46.80 0.76 10.55
N GLN A 268 -47.74 0.74 9.60
CA GLN A 268 -49.15 0.51 9.89
C GLN A 268 -49.43 -0.93 10.33
N ASP A 269 -48.82 -1.95 9.70
CA ASP A 269 -48.96 -3.35 10.13
C ASP A 269 -48.30 -3.63 11.48
N VAL A 270 -47.22 -2.91 11.84
CA VAL A 270 -46.63 -2.96 13.19
C VAL A 270 -47.57 -2.35 14.22
N LEU A 271 -48.20 -1.21 13.91
CA LEU A 271 -49.17 -0.55 14.79
C LEU A 271 -50.47 -1.36 14.94
N GLU A 272 -50.91 -2.05 13.88
CA GLU A 272 -52.09 -2.92 13.88
C GLU A 272 -51.80 -4.32 14.45
N GLY A 273 -50.58 -4.59 14.91
CA GLY A 273 -50.17 -5.84 15.56
C GLY A 273 -50.03 -7.04 14.61
N ARG A 274 -49.99 -6.80 13.29
CA ARG A 274 -49.82 -7.83 12.26
C ARG A 274 -48.34 -8.12 11.93
N ALA A 275 -47.41 -7.26 12.36
CA ALA A 275 -45.97 -7.43 12.18
C ALA A 275 -45.17 -7.02 13.43
N ASN A 276 -43.98 -7.60 13.61
CA ASN A 276 -43.05 -7.23 14.69
C ASN A 276 -41.85 -6.45 14.14
N VAL A 277 -41.35 -5.47 14.90
CA VAL A 277 -40.16 -4.66 14.54
C VAL A 277 -38.89 -5.52 14.41
N SER A 278 -38.83 -6.64 15.13
CA SER A 278 -37.74 -7.62 15.08
C SER A 278 -37.83 -8.60 13.90
N HIS A 279 -38.91 -8.57 13.13
CA HIS A 279 -39.03 -9.38 11.92
C HIS A 279 -38.15 -8.72 10.85
N ALA A 280 -36.88 -9.12 10.80
CA ALA A 280 -36.01 -8.79 9.69
C ALA A 280 -36.68 -9.32 8.42
N HIS A 281 -37.20 -8.42 7.61
CA HIS A 281 -37.80 -8.81 6.35
C HIS A 281 -36.64 -9.24 5.43
N GLU A 282 -36.54 -10.53 5.14
CA GLU A 282 -35.58 -11.06 4.17
C GLU A 282 -36.00 -10.58 2.77
N HIS A 283 -35.64 -9.34 2.48
CA HIS A 283 -35.82 -8.72 1.19
C HIS A 283 -34.69 -9.19 0.27
N ASN A 284 -34.78 -10.45 -0.18
CA ASN A 284 -33.99 -10.97 -1.29
C ASN A 284 -34.46 -10.32 -2.60
N HIS A 285 -34.25 -9.00 -2.71
CA HIS A 285 -34.51 -8.25 -3.94
C HIS A 285 -33.37 -8.53 -4.91
N GLN A 286 -33.59 -9.48 -5.81
CA GLN A 286 -32.68 -9.62 -6.96
C GLN A 286 -32.81 -8.36 -7.82
N PRO A 287 -31.68 -7.78 -8.27
CA PRO A 287 -31.71 -6.60 -9.12
C PRO A 287 -32.48 -6.93 -10.40
N MET A 288 -33.60 -6.23 -10.60
CA MET A 288 -34.37 -6.32 -11.83
C MET A 288 -33.49 -5.82 -12.98
N ILE A 289 -33.22 -6.71 -13.94
CA ILE A 289 -32.44 -6.37 -15.12
C ILE A 289 -33.25 -5.39 -15.97
N PHE A 290 -32.67 -4.21 -16.20
CA PHE A 290 -33.15 -3.28 -17.22
C PHE A 290 -32.85 -3.87 -18.61
N GLY A 291 -33.87 -4.47 -19.22
CA GLY A 291 -34.00 -4.70 -20.65
C GLY A 291 -35.33 -4.11 -21.13
N PRO A 292 -35.57 -3.98 -22.45
CA PRO A 292 -36.85 -3.46 -22.93
C PRO A 292 -37.99 -4.25 -22.29
N ALA A 293 -38.87 -3.54 -21.58
CA ALA A 293 -39.97 -4.08 -20.79
C ALA A 293 -40.90 -5.02 -21.59
N SER A 294 -40.83 -4.96 -22.93
CA SER A 294 -41.60 -5.80 -23.84
C SER A 294 -41.16 -7.28 -23.91
N LEU A 295 -40.03 -7.67 -23.32
CA LEU A 295 -39.51 -9.06 -23.38
C LEU A 295 -39.41 -9.76 -22.02
N VAL A 296 -39.68 -9.06 -20.92
CA VAL A 296 -39.57 -9.61 -19.56
C VAL A 296 -40.83 -10.41 -19.15
N GLY A 297 -41.92 -10.35 -19.94
CA GLY A 297 -43.21 -10.97 -19.63
C GLY A 297 -43.59 -12.21 -20.46
N GLY A 298 -42.75 -12.70 -21.38
CA GLY A 298 -43.11 -13.76 -22.33
C GLY A 298 -42.03 -14.82 -22.54
N SER A 299 -42.45 -16.06 -22.81
CA SER A 299 -41.55 -17.14 -23.25
C SER A 299 -40.91 -16.78 -24.60
N MET A 300 -39.58 -16.76 -24.66
CA MET A 300 -38.80 -16.45 -25.86
C MET A 300 -38.82 -17.63 -26.84
N THR A 301 -39.94 -17.79 -27.54
CA THR A 301 -40.18 -18.95 -28.42
C THR A 301 -39.53 -18.77 -29.80
N SER A 302 -39.29 -17.53 -30.25
CA SER A 302 -38.76 -17.26 -31.59
C SER A 302 -37.33 -16.70 -31.59
N GLU A 303 -36.57 -17.02 -32.66
CA GLU A 303 -35.21 -16.52 -32.88
C GLU A 303 -35.17 -14.98 -33.05
N ARG A 304 -36.25 -14.40 -33.57
CA ARG A 304 -36.44 -12.94 -33.71
C ARG A 304 -36.52 -12.25 -32.34
N GLU A 305 -37.27 -12.82 -31.40
CA GLU A 305 -37.35 -12.28 -30.03
C GLU A 305 -35.99 -12.37 -29.34
N ARG A 306 -35.24 -13.46 -29.55
CA ARG A 306 -33.87 -13.63 -29.00
C ARG A 306 -32.90 -12.57 -29.51
N MET A 307 -32.93 -12.27 -30.81
CA MET A 307 -32.11 -11.20 -31.37
C MET A 307 -32.51 -9.83 -30.83
N ALA A 308 -33.81 -9.57 -30.64
CA ALA A 308 -34.30 -8.31 -30.08
C ALA A 308 -33.87 -8.09 -28.61
N ALA A 309 -33.81 -9.16 -27.79
CA ALA A 309 -33.32 -9.10 -26.41
C ALA A 309 -31.81 -8.80 -26.29
N GLN A 310 -31.06 -9.01 -27.37
CA GLN A 310 -29.62 -8.68 -27.43
C GLN A 310 -29.37 -7.22 -27.83
N VAL A 311 -30.39 -6.50 -28.34
CA VAL A 311 -30.27 -5.08 -28.70
C VAL A 311 -30.58 -4.22 -27.46
N PHE A 312 -29.82 -3.14 -27.26
CA PHE A 312 -29.96 -2.19 -26.13
C PHE A 312 -29.60 -2.74 -24.74
N GLN A 313 -28.59 -3.61 -24.64
CA GLN A 313 -28.01 -3.96 -23.35
C GLN A 313 -27.11 -2.82 -22.82
N PRO A 314 -27.09 -2.56 -21.49
CA PRO A 314 -26.17 -1.59 -20.92
C PRO A 314 -24.71 -1.96 -21.17
N GLN A 315 -23.90 -1.00 -21.61
CA GLN A 315 -22.45 -1.19 -21.89
C GLN A 315 -21.59 -1.40 -20.62
N HIS A 316 -22.19 -1.31 -19.43
CA HIS A 316 -21.53 -1.45 -18.13
C HIS A 316 -22.13 -2.60 -17.32
N ARG A 317 -21.36 -3.17 -16.39
CA ARG A 317 -21.88 -4.15 -15.44
C ARG A 317 -22.94 -3.49 -14.56
N LEU A 318 -24.14 -4.04 -14.57
CA LEU A 318 -25.20 -3.59 -13.67
C LEU A 318 -24.90 -4.00 -12.22
N PRO A 319 -25.40 -3.24 -11.23
CA PRO A 319 -25.34 -3.65 -9.83
C PRO A 319 -25.92 -5.05 -9.63
N THR A 320 -25.14 -5.93 -9.00
CA THR A 320 -25.55 -7.31 -8.69
C THR A 320 -26.20 -7.45 -7.32
N MET A 321 -26.14 -6.39 -6.51
CA MET A 321 -26.69 -6.32 -5.16
C MET A 321 -27.83 -5.32 -5.12
N SER A 322 -28.80 -5.52 -4.23
CA SER A 322 -29.88 -4.55 -4.01
C SER A 322 -29.35 -3.29 -3.31
N ILE A 323 -30.11 -2.19 -3.36
CA ILE A 323 -29.75 -0.93 -2.66
C ILE A 323 -29.62 -1.17 -1.16
N GLU A 324 -30.50 -2.01 -0.60
CA GLU A 324 -30.50 -2.35 0.83
C GLU A 324 -29.36 -3.29 1.19
N GLU A 325 -29.04 -4.27 0.32
CA GLU A 325 -27.89 -5.17 0.49
C GLU A 325 -26.56 -4.41 0.44
N ALA A 326 -26.48 -3.38 -0.42
CA ALA A 326 -25.36 -2.45 -0.44
C ALA A 326 -25.28 -1.64 0.87
N GLY A 327 -26.40 -1.15 1.38
CA GLY A 327 -26.46 -0.44 2.66
C GLY A 327 -26.05 -1.30 3.87
N LEU A 328 -26.49 -2.56 3.91
CA LEU A 328 -26.08 -3.52 4.95
C LEU A 328 -24.58 -3.80 4.90
N LYS A 329 -24.04 -3.97 3.69
CA LYS A 329 -22.61 -4.21 3.51
C LYS A 329 -21.76 -2.98 3.87
N GLU A 330 -22.26 -1.78 3.60
CA GLU A 330 -21.63 -0.54 4.05
C GLU A 330 -21.63 -0.44 5.58
N MET A 331 -22.75 -0.80 6.23
CA MET A 331 -22.85 -0.86 7.69
C MET A 331 -21.87 -1.88 8.28
N GLU A 332 -21.77 -3.07 7.69
CA GLU A 332 -20.82 -4.13 8.06
C GLU A 332 -19.36 -3.66 7.92
N MET A 333 -19.03 -2.92 6.85
CA MET A 333 -17.69 -2.33 6.70
C MET A 333 -17.41 -1.30 7.80
N MET A 334 -18.42 -0.53 8.20
CA MET A 334 -18.34 0.47 9.27
C MET A 334 -18.13 -0.18 10.65
N THR A 335 -18.87 -1.24 10.99
CA THR A 335 -18.66 -1.99 12.24
C THR A 335 -17.30 -2.66 12.27
N ASN A 336 -16.87 -3.31 11.19
CA ASN A 336 -15.54 -3.89 11.09
C ASN A 336 -14.43 -2.84 11.27
N TRP A 337 -14.63 -1.63 10.75
CA TRP A 337 -13.70 -0.51 10.94
C TRP A 337 -13.67 -0.02 12.39
N GLN A 338 -14.83 0.12 13.03
CA GLN A 338 -14.94 0.47 14.45
C GLN A 338 -14.28 -0.59 15.35
N GLU A 339 -14.55 -1.87 15.12
CA GLU A 339 -13.94 -2.98 15.85
C GLU A 339 -12.43 -3.01 15.71
N ARG A 340 -11.90 -2.76 14.51
CA ARG A 340 -10.44 -2.65 14.29
C ARG A 340 -9.84 -1.48 15.05
N ASN A 341 -10.52 -0.34 15.10
CA ASN A 341 -10.04 0.83 15.85
C ASN A 341 -10.10 0.61 17.36
N VAL A 342 -11.17 0.01 17.87
CA VAL A 342 -11.27 -0.35 19.30
C VAL A 342 -10.16 -1.33 19.66
N LYS A 343 -9.94 -2.36 18.84
CA LYS A 343 -8.86 -3.33 19.05
C LYS A 343 -7.48 -2.69 19.01
N LEU A 344 -7.25 -1.75 18.10
CA LEU A 344 -6.00 -0.99 18.02
C LEU A 344 -5.79 -0.12 19.27
N MET A 345 -6.87 0.46 19.81
CA MET A 345 -6.84 1.26 21.03
C MET A 345 -6.62 0.40 22.28
N GLU A 346 -7.24 -0.78 22.37
CA GLU A 346 -7.00 -1.78 23.42
C GLU A 346 -5.57 -2.31 23.37
N GLU A 347 -5.05 -2.60 22.17
CA GLU A 347 -3.67 -3.05 21.97
C GLU A 347 -2.68 -1.98 22.44
N ALA A 348 -2.90 -0.70 22.06
CA ALA A 348 -2.12 0.43 22.54
C ALA A 348 -2.18 0.61 24.08
N ASN A 349 -3.38 0.46 24.68
CA ASN A 349 -3.56 0.57 26.13
C ASN A 349 -2.96 -0.63 26.89
N SER A 350 -2.91 -1.81 26.28
CA SER A 350 -2.35 -3.03 26.89
C SER A 350 -0.83 -3.13 26.79
N ALA A 351 -0.23 -2.51 25.76
CA ALA A 351 1.21 -2.52 25.54
C ALA A 351 1.97 -1.56 26.47
N TRP A 352 1.35 -0.47 26.91
CA TRP A 352 2.02 0.55 27.73
C TRP A 352 1.96 0.33 29.25
N TYR A 353 1.03 -0.49 29.76
CA TYR A 353 0.77 -0.60 31.20
C TYR A 353 1.44 -1.78 31.90
N LYS A 354 2.18 -2.65 31.19
CA LYS A 354 2.78 -3.86 31.78
C LYS A 354 4.30 -3.92 31.81
N GLU A 355 5.02 -2.98 31.20
CA GLU A 355 6.48 -3.10 31.05
C GLU A 355 7.33 -2.32 32.07
N ASN A 356 6.73 -1.61 33.05
CA ASN A 356 7.50 -0.83 34.04
C ASN A 356 7.61 -1.41 35.46
N ARG A 357 7.31 -2.70 35.69
CA ARG A 357 7.66 -3.33 36.98
C ARG A 357 9.03 -4.00 36.90
N ILE A 358 10.08 -3.19 36.93
CA ILE A 358 11.46 -3.65 37.12
C ILE A 358 11.62 -4.07 38.58
N PRO A 359 11.93 -5.35 38.93
CA PRO A 359 12.30 -5.72 40.29
C PRO A 359 13.79 -5.41 40.50
N GLY A 360 14.10 -4.31 41.19
CA GLY A 360 15.45 -4.00 41.69
C GLY A 360 15.73 -4.68 43.03
N PRO A 361 17.02 -4.84 43.41
CA PRO A 361 17.44 -5.74 44.48
C PRO A 361 17.33 -5.11 45.88
N SER A 362 16.84 -5.94 46.81
CA SER A 362 16.95 -5.86 48.28
C SER A 362 17.77 -4.72 48.90
N GLY A 363 17.09 -3.85 49.65
CA GLY A 363 17.62 -2.93 50.65
C GLY A 363 16.46 -2.38 51.49
N GLU A 364 16.62 -2.43 52.81
CA GLU A 364 15.64 -2.05 53.85
C GLU A 364 15.35 -0.54 53.84
N ASP A 365 14.22 -0.18 54.46
CA ASP A 365 13.77 1.14 54.91
C ASP A 365 13.23 2.13 53.85
N ASP A 366 11.90 2.26 53.79
CA ASP A 366 11.15 3.53 53.84
C ASP A 366 9.65 3.26 53.57
N GLU A 367 8.89 3.03 54.65
CA GLU A 367 7.43 3.22 54.67
C GLU A 367 7.22 4.74 54.87
N ASP A 368 6.92 5.52 53.82
CA ASP A 368 6.27 6.86 53.89
C ASP A 368 6.30 7.61 52.52
N ASP A 369 5.81 7.02 51.41
CA ASP A 369 5.66 7.80 50.14
C ASP A 369 4.52 7.30 49.22
N ASP A 370 3.41 6.82 49.79
CA ASP A 370 2.22 6.37 49.03
C ASP A 370 1.08 7.43 48.97
N ASP A 371 1.19 8.57 49.66
CA ASP A 371 0.11 9.58 49.70
C ASP A 371 0.25 10.69 48.62
N ASP A 372 1.45 11.00 48.11
CA ASP A 372 1.65 12.10 47.16
C ASP A 372 1.28 11.73 45.70
N ASP A 373 1.36 10.45 45.32
CA ASP A 373 1.09 9.98 43.94
C ASP A 373 -0.42 9.90 43.64
N ASP A 374 -1.25 9.69 44.68
CA ASP A 374 -2.71 9.67 44.57
C ASP A 374 -3.30 11.09 44.42
N ASP A 375 -2.75 12.08 45.10
CA ASP A 375 -3.21 13.49 45.01
C ASP A 375 -2.94 14.09 43.62
N ALA A 376 -1.76 13.81 43.04
CA ALA A 376 -1.43 14.24 41.68
C ALA A 376 -2.34 13.59 40.62
N ALA A 377 -2.72 12.33 40.82
CA ALA A 377 -3.65 11.63 39.95
C ALA A 377 -5.07 12.22 40.05
N ILE A 378 -5.51 12.57 41.25
CA ILE A 378 -6.82 13.21 41.50
C ILE A 378 -6.86 14.61 40.87
N GLU A 379 -5.79 15.41 41.00
CA GLU A 379 -5.74 16.75 40.44
C GLU A 379 -5.73 16.73 38.90
N LYS A 380 -5.01 15.78 38.31
CA LYS A 380 -5.03 15.56 36.84
C LYS A 380 -6.40 15.10 36.34
N ALA A 381 -7.11 14.26 37.11
CA ALA A 381 -8.47 13.84 36.77
C ALA A 381 -9.46 15.01 36.83
N ARG A 382 -9.36 15.87 37.86
CA ARG A 382 -10.17 17.10 37.97
C ARG A 382 -9.89 18.06 36.83
N ALA A 383 -8.62 18.31 36.51
CA ALA A 383 -8.23 19.16 35.39
C ALA A 383 -8.75 18.62 34.04
N TRP A 384 -8.85 17.30 33.89
CA TRP A 384 -9.40 16.67 32.70
C TRP A 384 -10.92 16.75 32.62
N ASP A 385 -11.63 16.72 33.75
CA ASP A 385 -13.07 16.98 33.81
C ASP A 385 -13.39 18.45 33.50
N ASP A 386 -12.68 19.41 34.12
CA ASP A 386 -12.84 20.84 33.84
C ASP A 386 -12.62 21.17 32.35
N TRP A 387 -11.60 20.55 31.74
CA TRP A 387 -11.34 20.72 30.31
C TRP A 387 -12.45 20.15 29.42
N LYS A 388 -13.05 19.00 29.78
CA LYS A 388 -14.17 18.42 29.00
C LYS A 388 -15.43 19.28 29.09
N ASP A 389 -15.67 19.91 30.24
CA ASP A 389 -16.79 20.83 30.43
C ASP A 389 -16.61 22.12 29.60
N ASP A 390 -15.38 22.63 29.52
CA ASP A 390 -15.02 23.76 28.64
C ASP A 390 -15.04 23.40 27.15
N ASN A 391 -14.91 22.10 26.81
CA ASN A 391 -14.85 21.59 25.43
C ASN A 391 -15.99 20.61 25.12
N PRO A 392 -17.26 21.07 25.16
CA PRO A 392 -18.40 20.20 24.93
C PRO A 392 -18.34 19.63 23.51
N ARG A 393 -18.46 18.30 23.41
CA ARG A 393 -18.49 17.56 22.14
C ARG A 393 -19.43 18.24 21.15
N GLY A 394 -18.91 18.56 19.96
CA GLY A 394 -19.68 19.23 18.91
C GLY A 394 -19.62 20.76 18.93
N ALA A 395 -18.78 21.40 19.75
CA ALA A 395 -18.54 22.84 19.73
C ALA A 395 -18.30 23.44 18.33
N GLY A 396 -17.65 22.70 17.42
CA GLY A 396 -17.44 23.11 16.04
C GLY A 396 -18.66 23.03 15.11
N ASN A 397 -19.68 22.23 15.43
CA ASN A 397 -20.87 22.03 14.58
C ASN A 397 -22.05 22.96 14.94
N LYS A 398 -21.93 23.77 15.99
CA LYS A 398 -22.99 24.68 16.46
C LYS A 398 -23.31 25.83 15.50
N LYS A 399 -22.44 26.11 14.51
CA LYS A 399 -22.64 27.17 13.51
C LYS A 399 -23.29 26.69 12.21
N LEU A 400 -23.55 25.38 12.07
CA LEU A 400 -24.11 24.75 10.86
C LEU A 400 -25.58 24.35 10.99
N THR A 401 -26.28 24.81 12.03
CA THR A 401 -27.74 24.75 12.10
C THR A 401 -28.32 26.13 11.75
N PRO A 402 -28.77 26.36 10.50
CA PRO A 402 -29.71 27.44 10.24
C PRO A 402 -31.02 27.09 10.95
N CYS A 403 -31.34 27.83 12.02
CA CYS A 403 -32.72 27.93 12.46
C CYS A 403 -33.47 28.75 11.40
N GLY A 404 -34.47 28.12 10.81
CA GLY A 404 -35.47 28.67 9.90
C GLY A 404 -36.52 27.60 9.67
#